data_AF-A0A6G0SYB9-F1
#
_entry.id   AF-A0A6G0SYB9-F1
#
_cell.length_a   1.000
_cell.length_b   1.000
_cell.length_c   1.000
_cell.angle_alpha   90.00
_cell.angle_beta   90.00
_cell.angle_gamma   90.00
#
_symmetry.space_group_name_H-M   'P 1'
#
loop_
_entity.id
_entity.type
_entity.pdbx_description
1 polymer ?
#
loop_
_entity_poly.entity_id
_entity_poly.type
_entity_poly.pdbx_seq_one_letter_code
_entity_poly.pdbx_strand_id
1 'polypeptide(L)'
;MVVCRIFFANLTGVATYFHNSTSCTNVVDNIVGKRIPQFVQTRWSSRSKILHTIVNEWFGFINVFDFISKDPKSTSESICGAIGHLKNLKTFEFAFLALPEFLKLFNQAVSLKKPPKTTRNESNIQLNFKTLFYEIIDNILMQLNTRFQDTNKLLFLQLADVTKFNEYSSKFPENALNNLKSTYSNIFSNINTLKVEFEVFYSDIKYQNLLHIYEMVKIIEQDALKDILPEAYKLFILILTLPSTSVSNERSFSCLKRIKTCSRNSISQVRLSSLSMLSIEKSLIHQLKEIESFYNDIIQIYASQKDRISFCFKNYTSNNKLVNQIFYVNRSLTDVEIGEILKKMWKPEPTFEFPNTVIFSGKDKRSKNLKFQYRWLHTFPWLAYSAKLDGAFCTFYVAFAKSGASINSQTPGALVKV
;
A
#
# COMPACT_ATOMS: atom_id res chain seq x y z
N MET A 1 21.34 -9.83 -20.08
CA MET A 1 20.54 -8.87 -19.24
C MET A 1 19.24 -8.41 -19.93
N VAL A 2 19.28 -8.04 -21.21
CA VAL A 2 18.10 -7.56 -21.97
C VAL A 2 16.99 -8.61 -22.04
N VAL A 3 17.34 -9.89 -22.25
CA VAL A 3 16.36 -10.99 -22.39
C VAL A 3 15.54 -11.21 -21.11
N CYS A 4 16.19 -11.27 -19.93
CA CYS A 4 15.48 -11.40 -18.65
C CYS A 4 14.56 -10.19 -18.38
N ARG A 5 15.01 -8.97 -18.73
CA ARG A 5 14.19 -7.76 -18.58
C ARG A 5 12.97 -7.80 -19.48
N ILE A 6 13.14 -8.22 -20.74
CA ILE A 6 12.04 -8.41 -21.70
C ILE A 6 11.08 -9.49 -21.20
N PHE A 7 11.59 -10.61 -20.69
CA PHE A 7 10.76 -11.67 -20.11
C PHE A 7 9.87 -11.16 -18.98
N PHE A 8 10.44 -10.49 -17.98
CA PHE A 8 9.64 -9.97 -16.87
C PHE A 8 8.69 -8.85 -17.31
N ALA A 9 9.08 -8.02 -18.28
CA ALA A 9 8.19 -7.01 -18.86
C ALA A 9 6.98 -7.67 -19.54
N ASN A 10 7.23 -8.68 -20.39
CA ASN A 10 6.18 -9.46 -21.07
C ASN A 10 5.27 -10.18 -20.07
N LEU A 11 5.85 -10.79 -19.03
CA LEU A 11 5.11 -11.46 -17.96
C LEU A 11 4.18 -10.50 -17.22
N THR A 12 4.68 -9.32 -16.84
CA THR A 12 3.84 -8.29 -16.20
C THR A 12 2.81 -7.69 -17.16
N GLY A 13 3.17 -7.59 -18.44
CA GLY A 13 2.29 -7.12 -19.51
C GLY A 13 1.04 -7.98 -19.64
N VAL A 14 1.19 -9.32 -19.58
CA VAL A 14 0.07 -10.26 -19.59
C VAL A 14 -0.90 -9.97 -18.43
N ALA A 15 -0.40 -9.77 -17.20
CA ALA A 15 -1.25 -9.46 -16.06
C ALA A 15 -1.98 -8.10 -16.21
N THR A 16 -1.29 -7.08 -16.74
CA THR A 16 -1.91 -5.76 -16.97
C THR A 16 -2.96 -5.79 -18.07
N TYR A 17 -2.75 -6.61 -19.12
CA TYR A 17 -3.66 -6.75 -20.25
C TYR A 17 -5.05 -7.19 -19.79
N PHE A 18 -5.12 -8.23 -18.96
CA PHE A 18 -6.40 -8.70 -18.43
C PHE A 18 -6.97 -7.76 -17.36
N HIS A 19 -6.14 -7.17 -16.50
CA HIS A 19 -6.64 -6.26 -15.46
C HIS A 19 -7.32 -5.01 -16.03
N ASN A 20 -6.89 -4.54 -17.19
CA ASN A 20 -7.44 -3.35 -17.84
C ASN A 20 -8.69 -3.64 -18.71
N SER A 21 -9.02 -4.92 -18.96
CA SER A 21 -10.15 -5.30 -19.81
C SER A 21 -11.03 -6.36 -19.16
N THR A 22 -12.23 -5.95 -18.75
CA THR A 22 -13.25 -6.86 -18.21
C THR A 22 -13.71 -7.89 -19.24
N SER A 23 -13.81 -7.49 -20.51
CA SER A 23 -14.16 -8.40 -21.62
C SER A 23 -13.12 -9.50 -21.78
N CYS A 24 -11.83 -9.15 -21.83
CA CYS A 24 -10.75 -10.14 -21.94
C CYS A 24 -10.64 -11.01 -20.68
N THR A 25 -10.92 -10.45 -19.49
CA THR A 25 -10.97 -11.23 -18.24
C THR A 25 -12.07 -12.28 -18.27
N ASN A 26 -13.24 -11.96 -18.83
CA ASN A 26 -14.34 -12.93 -18.96
C ASN A 26 -13.96 -14.10 -19.87
N VAL A 27 -13.15 -13.86 -20.92
CA VAL A 27 -12.62 -14.94 -21.77
C VAL A 27 -11.68 -15.87 -20.98
N VAL A 28 -10.84 -15.31 -20.10
CA VAL A 28 -9.99 -16.11 -19.19
C VAL A 28 -10.85 -16.93 -18.23
N ASP A 29 -11.88 -16.34 -17.64
CA ASP A 29 -12.80 -17.05 -16.75
C ASP A 29 -13.49 -18.22 -17.46
N ASN A 30 -13.87 -18.06 -18.73
CA ASN A 30 -14.54 -19.09 -19.51
C ASN A 30 -13.61 -20.23 -19.97
N ILE A 31 -12.36 -19.93 -20.35
CA ILE A 31 -11.44 -20.91 -20.94
C ILE A 31 -10.54 -21.55 -19.89
N VAL A 32 -10.02 -20.76 -18.95
CA VAL A 32 -9.02 -21.18 -17.96
C VAL A 32 -9.63 -21.37 -16.57
N GLY A 33 -10.70 -20.64 -16.25
CA GLY A 33 -11.36 -20.72 -14.93
C GLY A 33 -10.52 -20.20 -13.76
N LYS A 34 -9.29 -19.72 -14.00
CA LYS A 34 -8.38 -19.13 -13.00
C LYS A 34 -7.97 -17.74 -13.42
N ARG A 35 -8.26 -16.75 -12.58
CA ARG A 35 -7.86 -15.36 -12.83
C ARG A 35 -6.37 -15.15 -12.62
N ILE A 36 -5.77 -14.33 -13.48
CA ILE A 36 -4.38 -13.92 -13.32
C ILE A 36 -4.25 -12.99 -12.10
N PRO A 37 -3.30 -13.24 -11.19
CA PRO A 37 -3.02 -12.35 -10.09
C PRO A 37 -2.62 -10.95 -10.56
N GLN A 38 -3.09 -9.91 -9.87
CA GLN A 38 -2.68 -8.54 -10.17
C GLN A 38 -1.18 -8.36 -9.89
N PHE A 39 -0.46 -7.75 -10.84
CA PHE A 39 0.93 -7.39 -10.66
C PHE A 39 1.08 -6.26 -9.62
N VAL A 40 2.00 -6.44 -8.66
CA VAL A 40 2.34 -5.44 -7.65
C VAL A 40 3.85 -5.29 -7.63
N GLN A 41 4.36 -4.13 -8.06
CA GLN A 41 5.80 -3.89 -8.27
C GLN A 41 6.66 -4.14 -7.02
N THR A 42 6.10 -3.93 -5.83
CA THR A 42 6.80 -4.07 -4.55
C THR A 42 6.82 -5.48 -3.98
N ARG A 43 6.19 -6.47 -4.65
CA ARG A 43 6.09 -7.86 -4.18
C ARG A 43 6.75 -8.81 -5.16
N TRP A 44 7.95 -9.27 -4.85
CA TRP A 44 8.66 -10.28 -5.66
C TRP A 44 7.80 -11.54 -5.89
N SER A 45 6.98 -11.93 -4.92
CA SER A 45 6.03 -13.04 -5.02
C SER A 45 4.92 -12.81 -6.05
N SER A 46 4.61 -11.58 -6.46
CA SER A 46 3.56 -11.34 -7.47
C SER A 46 3.98 -11.84 -8.85
N ARG A 47 5.25 -11.61 -9.25
CA ARG A 47 5.78 -12.11 -10.52
C ARG A 47 5.80 -13.63 -10.54
N SER A 48 6.24 -14.25 -9.45
CA SER A 48 6.24 -15.71 -9.28
C SER A 48 4.82 -16.31 -9.39
N LYS A 49 3.82 -15.69 -8.74
CA LYS A 49 2.42 -16.14 -8.83
C LYS A 49 1.88 -16.04 -10.27
N ILE A 50 2.12 -14.91 -10.95
CA ILE A 50 1.70 -14.72 -12.35
C ILE A 50 2.36 -15.79 -13.23
N LEU A 51 3.67 -15.99 -13.09
CA LEU A 51 4.41 -16.99 -13.84
C LEU A 51 3.84 -18.39 -13.62
N HIS A 52 3.63 -18.77 -12.37
CA HIS A 52 3.08 -20.08 -12.02
C HIS A 52 1.67 -20.29 -12.59
N THR A 53 0.81 -19.26 -12.57
CA THR A 53 -0.52 -19.35 -13.19
C THR A 53 -0.43 -19.54 -14.71
N ILE A 54 0.44 -18.77 -15.38
CA ILE A 54 0.60 -18.86 -16.85
C ILE A 54 1.21 -20.20 -17.25
N VAL A 55 2.19 -20.69 -16.51
CA VAL A 55 2.89 -21.95 -16.81
C VAL A 55 1.96 -23.15 -16.60
N ASN A 56 1.18 -23.16 -15.52
CA ASN A 56 0.26 -24.26 -15.25
C ASN A 56 -0.88 -24.36 -16.27
N GLU A 57 -1.31 -23.22 -16.82
CA GLU A 57 -2.41 -23.14 -17.78
C GLU A 57 -1.92 -22.65 -19.15
N TRP A 58 -0.69 -23.03 -19.55
CA TRP A 58 0.00 -22.48 -20.71
C TRP A 58 -0.82 -22.56 -22.00
N PHE A 59 -1.34 -23.76 -22.29
CA PHE A 59 -2.21 -23.98 -23.45
C PHE A 59 -3.54 -23.21 -23.33
N GLY A 60 -4.09 -23.11 -22.12
CA GLY A 60 -5.29 -22.32 -21.85
C GLY A 60 -5.09 -20.85 -22.21
N PHE A 61 -3.97 -20.24 -21.81
CA PHE A 61 -3.65 -18.86 -22.16
C PHE A 61 -3.35 -18.67 -23.65
N ILE A 62 -2.70 -19.63 -24.31
CA ILE A 62 -2.55 -19.61 -25.79
C ILE A 62 -3.92 -19.56 -26.46
N ASN A 63 -4.86 -20.41 -26.02
CA ASN A 63 -6.22 -20.45 -26.57
C ASN A 63 -7.01 -19.17 -26.27
N VAL A 64 -6.86 -18.58 -25.08
CA VAL A 64 -7.46 -17.27 -24.75
C VAL A 64 -7.01 -16.19 -25.71
N PHE A 65 -5.69 -16.08 -25.94
CA PHE A 65 -5.17 -15.05 -26.84
C PHE A 65 -5.55 -15.31 -28.30
N ASP A 66 -5.56 -16.58 -28.74
CA ASP A 66 -6.01 -16.94 -30.09
C ASP A 66 -7.51 -16.62 -30.29
N PHE A 67 -8.35 -16.92 -29.29
CA PHE A 67 -9.77 -16.59 -29.31
C PHE A 67 -10.00 -15.07 -29.41
N ILE A 68 -9.35 -14.28 -28.55
CA ILE A 68 -9.49 -12.81 -28.58
C ILE A 68 -8.98 -12.23 -29.91
N SER A 69 -7.95 -12.83 -30.50
CA SER A 69 -7.40 -12.36 -31.78
C SER A 69 -8.36 -12.56 -32.97
N LYS A 70 -9.26 -13.54 -32.86
CA LYS A 70 -10.23 -13.92 -33.91
C LYS A 70 -11.65 -13.42 -33.63
N ASP A 71 -11.91 -12.91 -32.42
CA ASP A 71 -13.24 -12.45 -32.02
C ASP A 71 -13.59 -11.09 -32.66
N PRO A 72 -14.61 -11.01 -33.53
CA PRO A 72 -15.00 -9.76 -34.18
C PRO A 72 -15.60 -8.73 -33.20
N LYS A 73 -15.95 -9.13 -31.97
CA LYS A 73 -16.47 -8.21 -30.93
C LYS A 73 -15.36 -7.55 -30.10
N SER A 74 -14.11 -7.99 -30.26
CA SER A 74 -12.98 -7.45 -29.52
C SER A 74 -12.49 -6.13 -30.11
N THR A 75 -12.00 -5.23 -29.25
CA THR A 75 -11.46 -3.93 -29.67
C THR A 75 -10.11 -4.10 -30.38
N SER A 76 -9.73 -3.14 -31.22
CA SER A 76 -8.42 -3.10 -31.88
C SER A 76 -7.25 -3.28 -30.91
N GLU A 77 -7.29 -2.61 -29.76
CA GLU A 77 -6.27 -2.69 -28.72
C GLU A 77 -6.19 -4.09 -28.10
N SER A 78 -7.34 -4.75 -27.90
CA SER A 78 -7.40 -6.11 -27.36
C SER A 78 -6.86 -7.11 -28.39
N ILE A 79 -7.24 -6.98 -29.66
CA ILE A 79 -6.75 -7.85 -30.74
C ILE A 79 -5.23 -7.70 -30.88
N CYS A 80 -4.72 -6.47 -30.99
CA CYS A 80 -3.27 -6.22 -31.10
C CYS A 80 -2.50 -6.72 -29.87
N GLY A 81 -3.03 -6.46 -28.67
CA GLY A 81 -2.42 -6.93 -27.42
C GLY A 81 -2.39 -8.47 -27.34
N ALA A 82 -3.48 -9.14 -27.72
CA ALA A 82 -3.56 -10.59 -27.74
C ALA A 82 -2.56 -11.21 -28.72
N ILE A 83 -2.45 -10.68 -29.94
CA ILE A 83 -1.46 -11.14 -30.93
C ILE A 83 -0.04 -10.96 -30.41
N GLY A 84 0.27 -9.81 -29.80
CA GLY A 84 1.58 -9.53 -29.23
C GLY A 84 1.95 -10.49 -28.10
N HIS A 85 1.04 -10.70 -27.14
CA HIS A 85 1.25 -11.64 -26.03
C HIS A 85 1.33 -13.09 -26.50
N LEU A 86 0.52 -13.49 -27.49
CA LEU A 86 0.59 -14.80 -28.12
C LEU A 86 1.94 -15.06 -28.79
N LYS A 87 2.47 -14.07 -29.53
CA LYS A 87 3.79 -14.15 -30.15
C LYS A 87 4.88 -14.30 -29.09
N ASN A 88 4.81 -13.50 -28.02
CA ASN A 88 5.77 -13.55 -26.92
C ASN A 88 5.75 -14.90 -26.18
N LEU A 89 4.57 -15.47 -25.90
CA LEU A 89 4.46 -16.79 -25.28
C LEU A 89 5.09 -17.90 -26.13
N LYS A 90 5.07 -17.75 -27.46
CA LYS A 90 5.65 -18.71 -28.39
C LYS A 90 7.15 -18.51 -28.63
N THR A 91 7.78 -17.44 -28.12
CA THR A 91 9.22 -17.28 -28.30
C THR A 91 10.00 -18.25 -27.42
N PHE A 92 11.14 -18.69 -27.95
CA PHE A 92 12.05 -19.60 -27.28
C PHE A 92 12.50 -19.07 -25.92
N GLU A 93 12.86 -17.79 -25.84
CA GLU A 93 13.37 -17.15 -24.63
C GLU A 93 12.31 -17.13 -23.52
N PHE A 94 11.05 -16.86 -23.89
CA PHE A 94 9.95 -16.81 -22.93
C PHE A 94 9.60 -18.21 -22.44
N ALA A 95 9.50 -19.18 -23.34
CA ALA A 95 9.28 -20.59 -22.99
C ALA A 95 10.39 -21.15 -22.09
N PHE A 96 11.66 -20.88 -22.42
CA PHE A 96 12.81 -21.33 -21.64
C PHE A 96 12.81 -20.79 -20.21
N LEU A 97 12.56 -19.48 -20.06
CA LEU A 97 12.50 -18.83 -18.75
C LEU A 97 11.26 -19.18 -17.94
N ALA A 98 10.20 -19.68 -18.59
CA ALA A 98 8.96 -20.09 -17.95
C ALA A 98 8.95 -21.57 -17.52
N LEU A 99 9.82 -22.41 -18.06
CA LEU A 99 9.86 -23.84 -17.75
C LEU A 99 10.26 -24.11 -16.28
N PRO A 100 9.46 -24.87 -15.52
CA PRO A 100 9.83 -25.34 -14.17
C PRO A 100 11.13 -26.16 -14.16
N GLU A 101 11.43 -26.83 -15.28
CA GLU A 101 12.66 -27.60 -15.51
C GLU A 101 13.93 -26.74 -15.60
N PHE A 102 13.82 -25.42 -15.70
CA PHE A 102 14.96 -24.52 -15.58
C PHE A 102 15.75 -24.76 -14.27
N LEU A 103 15.06 -25.07 -13.16
CA LEU A 103 15.72 -25.41 -11.89
C LEU A 103 16.41 -26.78 -11.91
N LYS A 104 15.87 -27.76 -12.64
CA LYS A 104 16.50 -29.08 -12.82
C LYS A 104 17.73 -28.98 -13.73
N LEU A 105 17.61 -28.22 -14.83
CA LEU A 105 18.72 -27.92 -15.75
C LEU A 105 19.80 -27.07 -15.07
N PHE A 106 19.43 -26.14 -14.18
CA PHE A 106 20.37 -25.39 -13.34
C PHE A 106 21.24 -26.31 -12.49
N ASN A 107 20.64 -27.27 -11.78
CA ASN A 107 21.40 -28.22 -10.96
C ASN A 107 22.30 -29.13 -11.80
N GLN A 108 21.86 -29.53 -13.00
CA GLN A 108 22.69 -30.31 -13.93
C GLN A 108 23.80 -29.48 -14.58
N ALA A 109 23.57 -28.21 -14.89
CA ALA A 109 24.53 -27.32 -15.55
C ALA A 109 25.60 -26.75 -14.60
N VAL A 110 25.32 -26.65 -13.29
CA VAL A 110 26.34 -26.35 -12.26
C VAL A 110 27.50 -27.36 -12.27
N SER A 111 27.28 -28.57 -12.79
CA SER A 111 28.34 -29.57 -12.99
C SER A 111 29.27 -29.29 -14.19
N LEU A 112 28.91 -28.36 -15.08
CA LEU A 112 29.71 -28.01 -16.27
C LEU A 112 30.72 -26.90 -15.95
N LYS A 113 32.01 -27.25 -16.00
CA LYS A 113 33.10 -26.44 -15.43
C LYS A 113 33.52 -25.18 -16.20
N LYS A 114 33.11 -24.93 -17.47
CA LYS A 114 33.58 -23.74 -18.24
C LYS A 114 32.61 -23.20 -19.31
N PRO A 115 32.54 -21.87 -19.51
CA PRO A 115 31.83 -21.24 -20.63
C PRO A 115 32.60 -21.46 -21.95
N PRO A 116 31.91 -21.71 -23.10
CA PRO A 116 32.57 -21.88 -24.39
C PRO A 116 32.89 -20.52 -25.02
N LYS A 117 33.96 -20.47 -25.83
CA LYS A 117 34.28 -19.33 -26.68
C LYS A 117 33.24 -19.22 -27.81
N THR A 118 32.77 -18.02 -28.09
CA THR A 118 31.81 -17.73 -29.16
C THR A 118 32.42 -17.99 -30.53
N THR A 119 32.03 -19.08 -31.19
CA THR A 119 32.18 -19.23 -32.64
C THR A 119 30.84 -18.87 -33.28
N ARG A 120 30.86 -17.83 -34.13
CA ARG A 120 29.71 -17.39 -34.93
C ARG A 120 29.41 -18.46 -35.98
N ASN A 121 28.46 -19.35 -35.70
CA ASN A 121 27.66 -20.02 -36.71
C ASN A 121 26.28 -20.29 -36.10
N GLU A 122 25.28 -19.59 -36.65
CA GLU A 122 23.87 -19.71 -36.31
C GLU A 122 23.33 -21.05 -36.80
N SER A 123 22.86 -21.89 -35.87
CA SER A 123 21.81 -22.92 -36.06
C SER A 123 21.83 -24.00 -34.96
N ASN A 124 22.28 -23.70 -33.75
CA ASN A 124 22.26 -24.70 -32.68
C ASN A 124 21.49 -24.18 -31.48
N ILE A 125 20.23 -24.62 -31.37
CA ILE A 125 19.32 -24.32 -30.25
C ILE A 125 20.02 -24.58 -28.91
N GLN A 126 20.91 -25.59 -28.85
CA GLN A 126 21.73 -25.92 -27.69
C GLN A 126 22.74 -24.83 -27.30
N LEU A 127 23.31 -24.11 -28.27
CA LEU A 127 24.23 -23.00 -28.02
C LEU A 127 23.48 -21.77 -27.48
N ASN A 128 22.29 -21.50 -28.03
CA ASN A 128 21.40 -20.43 -27.54
C ASN A 128 20.92 -20.70 -26.11
N PHE A 129 20.56 -21.95 -25.78
CA PHE A 129 20.25 -22.36 -24.40
C PHE A 129 21.43 -22.07 -23.46
N LYS A 130 22.64 -22.45 -23.85
CA LYS A 130 23.84 -22.30 -23.01
C LYS A 130 24.21 -20.84 -22.78
N THR A 131 24.09 -19.98 -23.81
CA THR A 131 24.33 -18.53 -23.68
C THR A 131 23.30 -17.87 -22.78
N LEU A 132 22.02 -18.14 -23.01
CA LEU A 132 20.93 -17.59 -22.20
C LEU A 132 21.04 -18.04 -20.73
N PHE A 133 21.48 -19.28 -20.49
CA PHE A 133 21.74 -19.80 -19.16
C PHE A 133 22.81 -19.00 -18.41
N TYR A 134 24.00 -18.82 -18.99
CA TYR A 134 25.07 -18.04 -18.33
C TYR A 134 24.65 -16.58 -18.11
N GLU A 135 23.91 -15.97 -19.02
CA GLU A 135 23.36 -14.62 -18.80
C GLU A 135 22.45 -14.53 -17.57
N ILE A 136 21.68 -15.59 -17.27
CA ILE A 136 20.83 -15.65 -16.08
C ILE A 136 21.67 -15.79 -14.82
N ILE A 137 22.68 -16.67 -14.84
CA ILE A 137 23.61 -16.87 -13.72
C ILE A 137 24.31 -15.56 -13.38
N ASP A 138 24.89 -14.90 -14.38
CA ASP A 138 25.61 -13.63 -14.19
C ASP A 138 24.68 -12.55 -13.63
N ASN A 139 23.42 -12.52 -14.07
CA ASN A 139 22.43 -11.59 -13.52
C ASN A 139 22.09 -11.92 -12.06
N ILE A 140 21.86 -13.19 -11.72
CA ILE A 140 21.61 -13.60 -10.33
C ILE A 140 22.80 -13.21 -9.45
N LEU A 141 24.03 -13.50 -9.88
CA LEU A 141 25.24 -13.14 -9.16
C LEU A 141 25.37 -11.61 -8.99
N MET A 142 25.14 -10.84 -10.05
CA MET A 142 25.14 -9.38 -10.00
C MET A 142 24.08 -8.84 -9.03
N GLN A 143 22.85 -9.37 -9.06
CA GLN A 143 21.77 -8.93 -8.16
C GLN A 143 22.04 -9.31 -6.71
N LEU A 144 22.59 -10.50 -6.45
CA LEU A 144 23.03 -10.90 -5.10
C LEU A 144 24.13 -9.97 -4.61
N ASN A 145 25.15 -9.74 -5.42
CA ASN A 145 26.25 -8.83 -5.07
C ASN A 145 25.74 -7.40 -4.81
N THR A 146 24.85 -6.88 -5.66
CA THR A 146 24.26 -5.54 -5.49
C THR A 146 23.40 -5.46 -4.22
N ARG A 147 22.57 -6.48 -3.97
CA ARG A 147 21.65 -6.50 -2.83
C ARG A 147 22.38 -6.63 -1.50
N PHE A 148 23.44 -7.43 -1.46
CA PHE A 148 24.22 -7.72 -0.25
C PHE A 148 25.52 -6.92 -0.17
N GLN A 149 25.73 -5.95 -1.07
CA GLN A 149 26.92 -5.10 -1.11
C GLN A 149 27.18 -4.39 0.22
N ASP A 150 26.11 -3.99 0.89
CA ASP A 150 26.14 -3.23 2.14
C ASP A 150 26.02 -4.09 3.39
N THR A 151 26.02 -5.43 3.29
CA THR A 151 25.90 -6.32 4.45
C THR A 151 27.03 -6.10 5.45
N ASN A 152 28.23 -5.75 4.96
CA ASN A 152 29.39 -5.43 5.80
C ASN A 152 29.18 -4.18 6.68
N LYS A 153 28.24 -3.29 6.33
CA LYS A 153 27.87 -2.12 7.17
C LYS A 153 26.99 -2.51 8.36
N LEU A 154 26.50 -3.74 8.42
CA LEU A 154 25.64 -4.26 9.50
C LEU A 154 26.42 -5.15 10.47
N LEU A 155 27.76 -5.20 10.38
CA LEU A 155 28.58 -6.04 11.25
C LEU A 155 28.42 -5.66 12.73
N PHE A 156 28.16 -4.38 13.02
CA PHE A 156 27.90 -3.90 14.38
C PHE A 156 26.72 -4.60 15.08
N LEU A 157 25.79 -5.23 14.35
CA LEU A 157 24.68 -6.00 14.94
C LEU A 157 25.19 -7.14 15.82
N GLN A 158 26.39 -7.65 15.55
CA GLN A 158 27.03 -8.70 16.35
C GLN A 158 27.28 -8.26 17.80
N LEU A 159 27.48 -6.95 18.07
CA LEU A 159 27.69 -6.45 19.43
C LEU A 159 26.51 -6.78 20.35
N ALA A 160 25.29 -6.79 19.80
CA ALA A 160 24.07 -7.04 20.55
C ALA A 160 23.56 -8.49 20.39
N ASP A 161 24.38 -9.39 19.87
CA ASP A 161 24.00 -10.81 19.75
C ASP A 161 24.04 -11.49 21.12
N VAL A 162 22.90 -11.47 21.80
CA VAL A 162 22.77 -11.93 23.19
C VAL A 162 23.13 -13.41 23.37
N THR A 163 23.01 -14.21 22.30
CA THR A 163 23.40 -15.63 22.32
C THR A 163 24.91 -15.85 22.45
N LYS A 164 25.72 -14.83 22.15
CA LYS A 164 27.19 -14.89 22.16
C LYS A 164 27.82 -14.08 23.29
N PHE A 165 27.03 -13.54 24.21
CA PHE A 165 27.57 -12.70 25.29
C PHE A 165 28.59 -13.45 26.17
N ASN A 166 28.37 -14.74 26.42
CA ASN A 166 29.34 -15.58 27.13
C ASN A 166 30.69 -15.68 26.36
N GLU A 167 30.66 -15.82 25.04
CA GLU A 167 31.88 -15.81 24.20
C GLU A 167 32.55 -14.43 24.22
N TYR A 168 31.75 -13.36 24.15
CA TYR A 168 32.24 -11.99 24.16
C TYR A 168 32.82 -11.53 25.50
N SER A 169 32.42 -12.18 26.60
CA SER A 169 33.05 -12.01 27.92
C SER A 169 34.53 -12.37 27.88
N SER A 170 34.90 -13.38 27.08
CA SER A 170 36.29 -13.82 26.94
C SER A 170 37.04 -13.06 25.85
N LYS A 171 36.35 -12.67 24.78
CA LYS A 171 36.94 -11.93 23.66
C LYS A 171 35.98 -10.89 23.08
N PHE A 172 36.26 -9.63 23.37
CA PHE A 172 35.43 -8.53 22.87
C PHE A 172 35.47 -8.43 21.32
N PRO A 173 34.32 -8.28 20.64
CA PRO A 173 34.23 -8.15 19.19
C PRO A 173 34.64 -6.75 18.68
N GLU A 174 35.94 -6.45 18.66
CA GLU A 174 36.46 -5.13 18.26
C GLU A 174 36.14 -4.74 16.80
N ASN A 175 36.09 -5.72 15.89
CA ASN A 175 35.75 -5.46 14.50
C ASN A 175 34.32 -4.90 14.33
N ALA A 176 33.37 -5.39 15.14
CA ALA A 176 31.99 -4.92 15.13
C ALA A 176 31.88 -3.51 15.73
N LEU A 177 32.68 -3.20 16.77
CA LEU A 177 32.78 -1.86 17.36
C LEU A 177 33.35 -0.84 16.38
N ASN A 178 34.42 -1.20 15.67
CA ASN A 178 35.02 -0.34 14.65
C ASN A 178 34.07 -0.11 13.46
N ASN A 179 33.24 -1.11 13.12
CA ASN A 179 32.19 -0.96 12.12
C ASN A 179 31.07 -0.02 12.58
N LEU A 180 30.67 -0.08 13.85
CA LEU A 180 29.71 0.87 14.42
C LEU A 180 30.25 2.31 14.35
N LYS A 181 31.53 2.49 14.71
CA LYS A 181 32.23 3.78 14.65
C LYS A 181 32.19 4.40 13.26
N SER A 182 32.46 3.61 12.23
CA SER A 182 32.49 4.11 10.85
C SER A 182 31.10 4.34 10.27
N THR A 183 30.10 3.55 10.69
CA THR A 183 28.74 3.61 10.14
C THR A 183 27.87 4.67 10.82
N TYR A 184 28.02 4.86 12.14
CA TYR A 184 27.19 5.75 12.96
C TYR A 184 28.03 6.72 13.80
N SER A 185 29.07 7.32 13.19
CA SER A 185 29.98 8.28 13.85
C SER A 185 29.28 9.44 14.55
N ASN A 186 28.13 9.88 14.01
CA ASN A 186 27.39 11.03 14.51
C ASN A 186 26.50 10.68 15.72
N ILE A 187 26.16 9.40 15.90
CA ILE A 187 25.25 8.93 16.94
C ILE A 187 26.02 8.37 18.14
N PHE A 188 27.14 7.68 17.87
CA PHE A 188 28.02 7.08 18.88
C PHE A 188 29.38 7.79 18.89
N SER A 189 29.47 8.92 19.58
CA SER A 189 30.73 9.63 19.79
C SER A 189 31.60 8.98 20.88
N ASN A 190 30.95 8.40 21.91
CA ASN A 190 31.60 7.87 23.11
C ASN A 190 31.78 6.35 23.05
N ILE A 191 32.55 5.88 22.07
CA ILE A 191 32.73 4.44 21.80
C ILE A 191 33.45 3.70 22.94
N ASN A 192 34.33 4.39 23.66
CA ASN A 192 35.00 3.78 24.81
C ASN A 192 34.01 3.50 25.95
N THR A 193 33.06 4.43 26.18
CA THR A 193 31.97 4.23 27.14
C THR A 193 31.11 3.05 26.71
N LEU A 194 30.70 3.01 25.43
CA LEU A 194 29.96 1.89 24.86
C LEU A 194 30.68 0.55 25.07
N LYS A 195 32.00 0.50 24.86
CA LYS A 195 32.81 -0.72 25.06
C LYS A 195 32.73 -1.19 26.51
N VAL A 196 32.94 -0.30 27.48
CA VAL A 196 32.88 -0.63 28.92
C VAL A 196 31.47 -1.08 29.31
N GLU A 197 30.43 -0.40 28.83
CA GLU A 197 29.04 -0.80 29.09
C GLU A 197 28.73 -2.20 28.56
N PHE A 198 29.22 -2.54 27.35
CA PHE A 198 29.07 -3.88 26.80
C PHE A 198 29.91 -4.93 27.53
N GLU A 199 31.10 -4.61 28.03
CA GLU A 199 31.89 -5.53 28.86
C GLU A 199 31.17 -5.90 30.16
N VAL A 200 30.42 -4.96 30.75
CA VAL A 200 29.54 -5.24 31.90
C VAL A 200 28.43 -6.23 31.51
N PHE A 201 27.73 -5.97 30.40
CA PHE A 201 26.66 -6.88 29.93
C PHE A 201 27.18 -8.26 29.54
N TYR A 202 28.35 -8.33 28.92
CA TYR A 202 28.96 -9.59 28.52
C TYR A 202 29.40 -10.42 29.72
N SER A 203 29.77 -9.79 30.82
CA SER A 203 30.32 -10.47 32.01
C SER A 203 29.24 -10.96 32.99
N ASP A 204 28.07 -10.30 33.02
CA ASP A 204 27.00 -10.63 33.97
C ASP A 204 26.12 -11.78 33.45
N ILE A 205 26.07 -12.87 34.23
CA ILE A 205 25.33 -14.11 33.97
C ILE A 205 23.84 -13.84 33.71
N LYS A 206 23.28 -12.78 34.30
CA LYS A 206 21.87 -12.37 34.09
C LYS A 206 21.55 -12.15 32.62
N TYR A 207 22.53 -11.73 31.81
CA TYR A 207 22.33 -11.38 30.40
C TYR A 207 22.86 -12.45 29.42
N GLN A 208 23.56 -13.48 29.89
CA GLN A 208 24.27 -14.46 29.04
C GLN A 208 23.40 -15.60 28.46
N ASN A 209 22.10 -15.66 28.77
CA ASN A 209 21.20 -16.75 28.34
C ASN A 209 19.87 -16.27 27.75
N LEU A 210 19.81 -15.03 27.25
CA LEU A 210 18.59 -14.52 26.64
C LEU A 210 18.52 -14.93 25.17
N LEU A 211 17.32 -15.21 24.68
CA LEU A 211 17.11 -15.63 23.28
C LEU A 211 16.96 -14.43 22.35
N HIS A 212 16.49 -13.30 22.88
CA HIS A 212 16.14 -12.13 22.07
C HIS A 212 16.59 -10.82 22.73
N ILE A 213 17.11 -9.88 21.92
CA ILE A 213 17.41 -8.50 22.33
C ILE A 213 16.23 -7.83 23.04
N TYR A 214 15.00 -8.16 22.65
CA TYR A 214 13.81 -7.59 23.27
C TYR A 214 13.68 -7.93 24.76
N GLU A 215 14.12 -9.12 25.17
CA GLU A 215 14.14 -9.51 26.59
C GLU A 215 15.18 -8.67 27.35
N MET A 216 16.33 -8.42 26.73
CA MET A 216 17.37 -7.56 27.31
C MET A 216 16.88 -6.14 27.52
N VAL A 217 16.19 -5.55 26.53
CA VAL A 217 15.63 -4.20 26.64
C VAL A 217 14.58 -4.12 27.74
N LYS A 218 13.72 -5.14 27.89
CA LYS A 218 12.76 -5.21 29.01
C LYS A 218 13.43 -5.20 30.36
N ILE A 219 14.51 -5.98 30.53
CA ILE A 219 15.24 -6.05 31.80
C ILE A 219 15.88 -4.69 32.11
N ILE A 220 16.51 -4.05 31.12
CA ILE A 220 17.10 -2.72 31.27
C ILE A 220 16.04 -1.67 31.68
N GLU A 221 14.83 -1.74 31.13
CA GLU A 221 13.74 -0.85 31.50
C GLU A 221 13.19 -1.11 32.91
N GLN A 222 13.07 -2.37 33.32
CA GLN A 222 12.60 -2.75 34.66
C GLN A 222 13.59 -2.37 35.75
N ASP A 223 14.89 -2.56 35.50
CA ASP A 223 15.96 -2.28 36.45
C ASP A 223 16.41 -0.80 36.45
N ALA A 224 15.72 0.06 35.68
CA ALA A 224 16.08 1.47 35.50
C ALA A 224 17.54 1.71 35.03
N LEU A 225 18.12 0.74 34.31
CA LEU A 225 19.51 0.78 33.83
C LEU A 225 19.72 1.71 32.62
N LYS A 226 18.64 2.27 32.06
CA LYS A 226 18.68 3.20 30.92
C LYS A 226 19.56 4.44 31.17
N ASP A 227 19.58 4.91 32.43
CA ASP A 227 20.31 6.13 32.82
C ASP A 227 21.76 5.81 33.22
N ILE A 228 22.04 4.54 33.54
CA ILE A 228 23.34 4.04 33.99
C ILE A 228 24.18 3.56 32.79
N LEU A 229 23.54 2.93 31.79
CA LEU A 229 24.19 2.36 30.59
C LEU A 229 23.53 2.92 29.31
N PRO A 230 23.61 4.24 29.08
CA PRO A 230 22.85 4.92 28.03
C PRO A 230 23.33 4.59 26.61
N GLU A 231 24.62 4.33 26.39
CA GLU A 231 25.16 4.08 25.05
C GLU A 231 24.77 2.69 24.53
N ALA A 232 24.83 1.68 25.38
CA ALA A 232 24.39 0.33 25.08
C ALA A 232 22.86 0.27 24.88
N TYR A 233 22.08 0.93 25.74
CA TYR A 233 20.63 1.05 25.55
C TYR A 233 20.29 1.71 24.21
N LYS A 234 20.98 2.80 23.86
CA LYS A 234 20.83 3.48 22.56
C LYS A 234 21.09 2.52 21.39
N LEU A 235 22.11 1.66 21.49
CA LEU A 235 22.39 0.65 20.47
C LEU A 235 21.28 -0.40 20.36
N PHE A 236 20.76 -0.90 21.49
CA PHE A 236 19.66 -1.87 21.45
C PHE A 236 18.40 -1.29 20.82
N ILE A 237 18.05 -0.04 21.14
CA ILE A 237 16.92 0.66 20.52
C ILE A 237 17.16 0.85 19.01
N LEU A 238 18.35 1.29 18.60
CA LEU A 238 18.71 1.40 17.18
C LEU A 238 18.44 0.07 16.46
N ILE A 239 18.92 -1.05 17.01
CA ILE A 239 18.76 -2.38 16.40
C ILE A 239 17.29 -2.80 16.33
N LEU A 240 16.49 -2.56 17.38
CA LEU A 240 15.06 -2.87 17.38
C LEU A 240 14.26 -2.02 16.38
N THR A 241 14.75 -0.83 16.05
CA THR A 241 14.11 0.03 15.03
C THR A 241 14.50 -0.31 13.60
N LEU A 242 15.54 -1.12 13.38
CA LEU A 242 15.92 -1.57 12.05
C LEU A 242 14.85 -2.53 11.50
N PRO A 243 14.23 -2.23 10.35
CA PRO A 243 13.23 -3.11 9.78
C PRO A 243 13.88 -4.41 9.29
N SER A 244 13.77 -5.48 10.07
CA SER A 244 14.31 -6.80 9.72
C SER A 244 13.52 -7.50 8.61
N THR A 245 12.28 -7.08 8.36
CA THR A 245 11.40 -7.66 7.33
C THR A 245 10.62 -6.60 6.57
N SER A 246 10.25 -6.90 5.32
CA SER A 246 9.34 -6.05 4.53
C SER A 246 7.89 -6.09 4.99
N VAL A 247 7.55 -6.85 6.04
CA VAL A 247 6.17 -7.04 6.51
C VAL A 247 5.55 -5.73 6.98
N SER A 248 6.33 -4.86 7.64
CA SER A 248 5.87 -3.52 8.02
C SER A 248 5.45 -2.69 6.79
N ASN A 249 6.21 -2.79 5.69
CA ASN A 249 5.85 -2.15 4.42
C ASN A 249 4.57 -2.76 3.84
N GLU A 250 4.35 -4.08 4.00
CA GLU A 250 3.14 -4.74 3.52
C GLU A 250 1.87 -4.31 4.27
N ARG A 251 1.95 -4.02 5.58
CA ARG A 251 0.84 -3.42 6.33
C ARG A 251 0.49 -2.03 5.78
N SER A 252 1.51 -1.21 5.49
CA SER A 252 1.34 0.11 4.87
C SER A 252 0.72 0.02 3.48
N PHE A 253 1.12 -0.95 2.65
CA PHE A 253 0.52 -1.18 1.33
C PHE A 253 -0.93 -1.70 1.42
N SER A 254 -1.24 -2.56 2.40
CA SER A 254 -2.60 -3.02 2.65
C SER A 254 -3.52 -1.86 3.08
N CYS A 255 -3.01 -0.97 3.94
CA CYS A 255 -3.66 0.28 4.31
C CYS A 255 -3.93 1.17 3.08
N LEU A 256 -2.91 1.37 2.24
CA LEU A 256 -3.05 2.14 1.00
C LEU A 256 -4.12 1.55 0.06
N LYS A 257 -4.21 0.21 -0.05
CA LYS A 257 -5.24 -0.45 -0.87
C LYS A 257 -6.67 -0.15 -0.38
N ARG A 258 -6.86 0.07 0.93
CA ARG A 258 -8.16 0.48 1.51
C ARG A 258 -8.45 1.97 1.28
N ILE A 259 -7.41 2.80 1.27
CA ILE A 259 -7.53 4.27 1.14
C ILE A 259 -7.67 4.70 -0.33
N LYS A 260 -6.97 4.01 -1.24
CA LYS A 260 -7.01 4.21 -2.69
C LYS A 260 -7.86 3.10 -3.31
N THR A 261 -9.15 3.35 -3.41
CA THR A 261 -10.08 2.51 -4.16
C THR A 261 -10.21 3.02 -5.60
N CYS A 262 -10.69 2.19 -6.52
CA CYS A 262 -10.88 2.57 -7.93
C CYS A 262 -11.72 3.85 -8.09
N SER A 263 -12.73 4.04 -7.23
CA SER A 263 -13.56 5.25 -7.19
C SER A 263 -12.89 6.47 -6.54
N ARG A 264 -11.76 6.29 -5.85
CA ARG A 264 -11.03 7.35 -5.12
C ARG A 264 -9.55 7.41 -5.51
N ASN A 265 -9.28 7.32 -6.81
CA ASN A 265 -7.91 7.35 -7.36
C ASN A 265 -7.31 8.77 -7.46
N SER A 266 -8.15 9.81 -7.59
CA SER A 266 -7.71 11.22 -7.55
C SER A 266 -7.63 11.69 -6.09
N ILE A 267 -6.43 11.63 -5.51
CA ILE A 267 -6.15 12.11 -4.15
C ILE A 267 -4.75 12.74 -4.11
N SER A 268 -4.62 13.92 -3.49
CA SER A 268 -3.34 14.60 -3.33
C SER A 268 -2.40 13.81 -2.41
N GLN A 269 -1.09 13.90 -2.65
CA GLN A 269 -0.08 13.17 -1.87
C GLN A 269 -0.14 13.47 -0.36
N VAL A 270 -0.33 14.74 0.01
CA VAL A 270 -0.44 15.16 1.42
C VAL A 270 -1.62 14.46 2.10
N ARG A 271 -2.81 14.53 1.50
CA ARG A 271 -4.02 13.86 2.02
C ARG A 271 -3.86 12.34 2.09
N LEU A 272 -3.20 11.72 1.10
CA LEU A 272 -2.94 10.28 1.09
C LEU A 272 -2.05 9.88 2.27
N SER A 273 -0.93 10.58 2.47
CA SER A 273 0.00 10.35 3.56
C SER A 273 -0.67 10.50 4.93
N SER A 274 -1.42 11.59 5.15
CA SER A 274 -2.13 11.81 6.41
C SER A 274 -3.17 10.72 6.69
N LEU A 275 -3.96 10.31 5.69
CA LEU A 275 -4.94 9.23 5.86
C LEU A 275 -4.28 7.87 6.12
N SER A 276 -3.14 7.60 5.48
CA SER A 276 -2.35 6.40 5.72
C SER A 276 -1.84 6.36 7.14
N MET A 277 -1.29 7.47 7.65
CA MET A 277 -0.82 7.58 9.03
C MET A 277 -1.97 7.34 10.03
N LEU A 278 -3.13 7.98 9.81
CA LEU A 278 -4.28 7.78 10.67
C LEU A 278 -4.80 6.33 10.68
N SER A 279 -4.74 5.66 9.53
CA SER A 279 -5.23 4.28 9.43
C SER A 279 -4.22 3.24 9.91
N ILE A 280 -2.92 3.53 9.88
CA ILE A 280 -1.87 2.67 10.47
C ILE A 280 -1.94 2.82 11.99
N GLU A 281 -1.96 4.05 12.50
CA GLU A 281 -1.98 4.38 13.93
C GLU A 281 -3.40 4.47 14.51
N LYS A 282 -4.33 3.65 14.00
CA LYS A 282 -5.73 3.69 14.41
C LYS A 282 -5.90 3.45 15.92
N SER A 283 -5.09 2.56 16.51
CA SER A 283 -5.10 2.29 17.95
C SER A 283 -4.73 3.52 18.77
N LEU A 284 -3.68 4.22 18.37
CA LEU A 284 -3.25 5.46 19.02
C LEU A 284 -4.35 6.52 18.95
N ILE A 285 -5.03 6.67 17.82
CA ILE A 285 -6.17 7.59 17.69
C ILE A 285 -7.30 7.22 18.65
N HIS A 286 -7.56 5.92 18.84
CA HIS A 286 -8.58 5.50 19.80
C HIS A 286 -8.20 5.88 21.22
N GLN A 287 -6.94 5.73 21.61
CA GLN A 287 -6.44 6.21 22.91
C GLN A 287 -6.53 7.73 23.04
N LEU A 288 -6.16 8.48 21.99
CA LEU A 288 -6.23 9.94 22.00
C LEU A 288 -7.67 10.47 22.09
N LYS A 289 -8.65 9.74 21.54
CA LYS A 289 -10.07 10.11 21.65
C LYS A 289 -10.64 10.02 23.06
N GLU A 290 -10.00 9.27 23.94
CA GLU A 290 -10.40 9.17 25.36
C GLU A 290 -9.98 10.43 26.15
N ILE A 291 -9.10 11.26 25.57
CA ILE A 291 -8.70 12.55 26.15
C ILE A 291 -9.78 13.59 25.84
N GLU A 292 -10.34 14.19 26.88
CA GLU A 292 -11.47 15.14 26.78
C GLU A 292 -11.15 16.36 25.90
N SER A 293 -9.90 16.85 25.93
CA SER A 293 -9.47 18.01 25.12
C SER A 293 -9.33 17.71 23.64
N PHE A 294 -9.14 16.44 23.25
CA PHE A 294 -8.74 16.07 21.89
C PHE A 294 -9.68 16.62 20.81
N TYR A 295 -11.00 16.53 21.04
CA TYR A 295 -11.98 17.05 20.10
C TYR A 295 -11.99 18.58 20.07
N ASN A 296 -11.86 19.22 21.22
CA ASN A 296 -11.84 20.69 21.33
C ASN A 296 -10.61 21.28 20.64
N ASP A 297 -9.44 20.65 20.83
CA ASP A 297 -8.18 21.06 20.21
C ASP A 297 -8.26 20.96 18.68
N ILE A 298 -8.83 19.87 18.16
CA ILE A 298 -9.06 19.70 16.72
C ILE A 298 -10.04 20.76 16.20
N ILE A 299 -11.13 21.02 16.93
CA ILE A 299 -12.12 22.04 16.57
C ILE A 299 -11.44 23.42 16.52
N GLN A 300 -10.59 23.75 17.49
CA GLN A 300 -9.89 25.03 17.55
C GLN A 300 -8.83 25.18 16.46
N ILE A 301 -8.04 24.13 16.18
CA ILE A 301 -7.08 24.11 15.06
C ILE A 301 -7.82 24.21 13.73
N TYR A 302 -8.97 23.54 13.61
CA TYR A 302 -9.83 23.73 12.45
C TYR A 302 -10.32 25.17 12.42
N ALA A 303 -10.71 25.75 13.56
CA ALA A 303 -11.27 27.10 13.75
C ALA A 303 -10.33 28.25 13.37
N SER A 304 -9.02 28.05 13.42
CA SER A 304 -8.03 29.06 13.06
C SER A 304 -7.75 29.14 11.55
N GLN A 305 -8.27 28.23 10.73
CA GLN A 305 -8.04 28.25 9.27
C GLN A 305 -8.91 29.33 8.59
N LYS A 306 -8.27 30.20 7.79
CA LYS A 306 -8.92 31.19 6.91
C LYS A 306 -9.71 30.48 5.80
N ASP A 307 -10.81 31.10 5.35
CA ASP A 307 -11.69 30.69 4.23
C ASP A 307 -12.80 29.65 4.55
N ARG A 308 -13.89 30.12 5.18
CA ARG A 308 -15.08 29.33 5.53
C ARG A 308 -16.34 29.82 4.80
N ILE A 309 -17.10 28.90 4.20
CA ILE A 309 -18.52 29.13 3.83
C ILE A 309 -19.31 28.14 4.65
N SER A 310 -20.11 28.64 5.59
CA SER A 310 -20.99 27.79 6.40
C SER A 310 -22.39 27.74 5.83
N PHE A 311 -23.02 26.58 5.98
CA PHE A 311 -24.43 26.39 5.68
C PHE A 311 -25.23 26.46 6.98
N CYS A 312 -26.36 27.17 6.98
CA CYS A 312 -27.27 27.21 8.14
C CYS A 312 -28.59 26.53 7.85
N PHE A 313 -29.17 25.95 8.89
CA PHE A 313 -30.57 25.53 8.91
C PHE A 313 -31.40 26.67 9.50
N LYS A 314 -32.43 27.11 8.79
CA LYS A 314 -33.48 27.97 9.37
C LYS A 314 -34.80 27.21 9.35
N ASN A 315 -35.45 27.12 10.50
CA ASN A 315 -36.80 26.58 10.63
C ASN A 315 -37.78 27.69 10.20
N TYR A 316 -38.63 27.41 9.22
CA TYR A 316 -39.78 28.26 8.90
C TYR A 316 -41.05 27.43 9.04
N THR A 317 -42.03 27.98 9.76
CA THR A 317 -43.42 27.51 9.75
C THR A 317 -44.16 28.29 8.68
N SER A 318 -44.48 27.63 7.57
CA SER A 318 -45.49 28.10 6.61
C SER A 318 -46.48 26.97 6.39
N ASN A 319 -47.76 27.23 6.65
CA ASN A 319 -48.87 26.29 6.50
C ASN A 319 -48.74 24.94 7.24
N ASN A 320 -48.42 24.96 8.53
CA ASN A 320 -48.43 23.79 9.43
C ASN A 320 -47.63 22.55 8.97
N LYS A 321 -46.66 22.72 8.04
CA LYS A 321 -45.62 21.73 7.77
C LYS A 321 -44.27 22.31 8.17
N LEU A 322 -43.60 21.69 9.14
CA LEU A 322 -42.20 21.97 9.48
C LEU A 322 -41.33 21.58 8.27
N VAL A 323 -40.87 22.57 7.50
CA VAL A 323 -39.94 22.35 6.40
C VAL A 323 -38.61 23.01 6.75
N ASN A 324 -37.63 22.20 7.19
CA ASN A 324 -36.28 22.70 7.43
C ASN A 324 -35.50 22.73 6.13
N GLN A 325 -35.18 23.93 5.66
CA GLN A 325 -34.43 24.15 4.42
C GLN A 325 -32.96 24.46 4.75
N ILE A 326 -32.03 23.77 4.08
CA ILE A 326 -30.61 24.17 4.06
C ILE A 326 -30.50 25.45 3.23
N PHE A 327 -29.93 26.50 3.82
CA PHE A 327 -29.59 27.73 3.11
C PHE A 327 -28.08 27.95 3.09
N TYR A 328 -27.59 28.49 1.98
CA TYR A 328 -26.25 29.08 1.93
C TYR A 328 -26.25 30.33 2.79
N VAL A 329 -25.31 30.41 3.73
CA VAL A 329 -25.10 31.64 4.49
C VAL A 329 -23.69 32.13 4.22
N ASN A 330 -23.59 33.30 3.61
CA ASN A 330 -22.32 33.91 3.23
C ASN A 330 -21.64 34.60 4.43
N ARG A 331 -21.67 33.95 5.61
CA ARG A 331 -21.02 34.38 6.85
C ARG A 331 -20.60 33.14 7.64
N SER A 332 -19.61 33.30 8.52
CA SER A 332 -19.22 32.28 9.49
C SER A 332 -20.30 32.06 10.55
N LEU A 333 -20.62 30.79 10.80
CA LEU A 333 -21.42 30.38 11.95
C LEU A 333 -20.66 30.60 13.27
N THR A 334 -21.39 31.01 14.30
CA THR A 334 -20.89 31.05 15.68
C THR A 334 -20.89 29.64 16.30
N ASP A 335 -20.07 29.42 17.33
CA ASP A 335 -19.97 28.12 18.00
C ASP A 335 -21.31 27.63 18.58
N VAL A 336 -22.15 28.57 19.02
CA VAL A 336 -23.51 28.28 19.50
C VAL A 336 -24.38 27.74 18.36
N GLU A 337 -24.35 28.38 17.20
CA GLU A 337 -25.11 27.96 16.01
C GLU A 337 -24.62 26.61 15.47
N ILE A 338 -23.31 26.36 15.48
CA ILE A 338 -22.74 25.05 15.12
C ILE A 338 -23.24 23.97 16.10
N GLY A 339 -23.22 24.27 17.40
CA GLY A 339 -23.73 23.38 18.45
C GLY A 339 -25.22 23.06 18.27
N GLU A 340 -26.04 24.05 17.90
CA GLU A 340 -27.46 23.83 17.62
C GLU A 340 -27.70 22.99 16.36
N ILE A 341 -26.93 23.20 15.30
CA ILE A 341 -27.03 22.40 14.06
C ILE A 341 -26.67 20.94 14.32
N LEU A 342 -25.63 20.69 15.13
CA LEU A 342 -25.21 19.33 15.47
C LEU A 342 -26.19 18.62 16.43
N LYS A 343 -26.96 19.38 17.24
CA LYS A 343 -27.90 18.82 18.23
C LYS A 343 -29.35 18.71 17.75
N LYS A 344 -29.83 19.67 16.96
CA LYS A 344 -31.25 19.80 16.53
C LYS A 344 -31.39 19.63 15.02
N MET A 345 -30.84 18.55 14.48
CA MET A 345 -30.96 18.30 13.05
C MET A 345 -32.32 17.70 12.70
N TRP A 346 -33.00 18.30 11.73
CA TRP A 346 -34.24 17.77 11.18
C TRP A 346 -34.00 16.49 10.41
N LYS A 347 -34.87 15.53 10.68
CA LYS A 347 -35.05 14.35 9.84
C LYS A 347 -36.48 14.38 9.32
N PRO A 348 -36.70 14.10 8.02
CA PRO A 348 -38.05 13.88 7.52
C PRO A 348 -38.75 12.81 8.35
N GLU A 349 -40.08 12.90 8.46
CA GLU A 349 -40.89 11.82 9.03
C GLU A 349 -40.75 10.55 8.17
N PRO A 350 -40.94 9.35 8.72
CA PRO A 350 -40.89 8.10 7.96
C PRO A 350 -41.88 8.06 6.77
N THR A 351 -42.94 8.87 6.81
CA THR A 351 -43.96 9.01 5.77
C THR A 351 -43.63 10.06 4.72
N PHE A 352 -42.46 10.72 4.80
CA PHE A 352 -42.05 11.73 3.84
C PHE A 352 -41.76 11.11 2.46
N GLU A 353 -42.44 11.59 1.44
CA GLU A 353 -42.21 11.18 0.05
C GLU A 353 -41.02 11.94 -0.53
N PHE A 354 -39.92 11.23 -0.77
CA PHE A 354 -38.74 11.77 -1.45
C PHE A 354 -39.01 11.95 -2.95
N PRO A 355 -38.57 13.06 -3.57
CA PRO A 355 -38.68 13.27 -5.00
C PRO A 355 -38.02 12.13 -5.80
N ASN A 356 -38.62 11.79 -6.93
CA ASN A 356 -38.03 10.89 -7.92
C ASN A 356 -37.30 11.74 -8.96
N THR A 357 -35.99 11.56 -9.09
CA THR A 357 -35.22 12.22 -10.14
C THR A 357 -34.95 11.24 -11.26
N VAL A 358 -35.19 11.71 -12.49
CA VAL A 358 -34.93 10.95 -13.71
C VAL A 358 -33.55 11.35 -14.23
N ILE A 359 -32.56 10.48 -14.07
CA ILE A 359 -31.22 10.70 -14.66
C ILE A 359 -31.12 9.93 -15.98
N PHE A 360 -30.69 10.61 -17.03
CA PHE A 360 -30.30 9.99 -18.29
C PHE A 360 -28.79 9.72 -18.27
N SER A 361 -28.37 8.45 -18.34
CA SER A 361 -26.93 8.11 -18.36
C SER A 361 -26.59 7.10 -19.46
N GLY A 362 -25.53 7.39 -20.23
CA GLY A 362 -25.00 6.54 -21.30
C GLY A 362 -25.34 7.03 -22.71
N LYS A 363 -24.59 6.59 -23.73
CA LYS A 363 -24.82 6.93 -25.15
C LYS A 363 -26.24 6.58 -25.64
N ASP A 364 -26.92 5.66 -24.94
CA ASP A 364 -28.24 5.12 -25.30
C ASP A 364 -29.44 5.78 -24.57
N LYS A 365 -29.24 6.91 -23.87
CA LYS A 365 -30.33 7.69 -23.19
C LYS A 365 -31.36 6.85 -22.39
N ARG A 366 -30.93 5.82 -21.66
CA ARG A 366 -31.84 5.11 -20.73
C ARG A 366 -32.08 5.96 -19.49
N SER A 367 -33.36 6.21 -19.18
CA SER A 367 -33.79 6.91 -17.97
C SER A 367 -33.72 5.97 -16.76
N LYS A 368 -33.00 6.38 -15.71
CA LYS A 368 -33.04 5.74 -14.39
C LYS A 368 -33.76 6.66 -13.42
N ASN A 369 -34.79 6.13 -12.76
CA ASN A 369 -35.46 6.82 -11.67
C ASN A 369 -34.71 6.50 -10.38
N LEU A 370 -34.13 7.52 -9.77
CA LEU A 370 -33.47 7.41 -8.48
C LEU A 370 -34.33 8.15 -7.44
N LYS A 371 -34.33 7.65 -6.21
CA LYS A 371 -34.95 8.29 -5.05
C LYS A 371 -34.08 8.12 -3.82
N PHE A 372 -34.05 9.14 -2.96
CA PHE A 372 -33.37 9.06 -1.68
C PHE A 372 -34.07 8.02 -0.79
N GLN A 373 -33.29 7.20 -0.08
CA GLN A 373 -33.84 6.17 0.80
C GLN A 373 -33.82 6.63 2.26
N TYR A 374 -35.00 6.65 2.89
CA TYR A 374 -35.15 7.01 4.31
C TYR A 374 -34.19 6.23 5.24
N ARG A 375 -33.97 4.94 4.96
CA ARG A 375 -33.07 4.07 5.73
C ARG A 375 -31.66 4.64 5.89
N TRP A 376 -31.18 5.45 4.94
CA TRP A 376 -29.84 6.04 5.04
C TRP A 376 -29.69 7.03 6.20
N LEU A 377 -30.77 7.67 6.64
CA LEU A 377 -30.77 8.57 7.81
C LEU A 377 -30.65 7.80 9.14
N HIS A 378 -31.00 6.51 9.14
CA HIS A 378 -30.77 5.62 10.28
C HIS A 378 -29.36 5.04 10.25
N THR A 379 -28.88 4.62 9.07
CA THR A 379 -27.53 4.03 8.93
C THR A 379 -26.42 5.05 9.13
N PHE A 380 -26.65 6.31 8.75
CA PHE A 380 -25.66 7.37 8.78
C PHE A 380 -26.15 8.55 9.62
N PRO A 381 -25.88 8.56 10.95
CA PRO A 381 -26.33 9.63 11.85
C PRO A 381 -25.84 11.03 11.48
N TRP A 382 -24.74 11.10 10.72
CA TRP A 382 -24.14 12.33 10.22
C TRP A 382 -24.75 12.83 8.90
N LEU A 383 -25.74 12.15 8.35
CA LEU A 383 -26.39 12.48 7.08
C LEU A 383 -27.66 13.31 7.31
N ALA A 384 -27.82 14.36 6.52
CA ALA A 384 -28.95 15.28 6.54
C ALA A 384 -29.58 15.34 5.14
N TYR A 385 -30.91 15.35 5.04
CA TYR A 385 -31.58 15.56 3.75
C TYR A 385 -32.15 16.98 3.66
N SER A 386 -32.00 17.63 2.51
CA SER A 386 -32.63 18.92 2.21
C SER A 386 -33.65 18.76 1.10
N ALA A 387 -34.93 18.96 1.44
CA ALA A 387 -36.02 18.93 0.46
C ALA A 387 -35.88 20.03 -0.60
N LYS A 388 -35.28 21.18 -0.25
CA LYS A 388 -35.10 22.31 -1.18
C LYS A 388 -34.02 22.04 -2.23
N LEU A 389 -32.95 21.37 -1.83
CA LEU A 389 -31.80 21.10 -2.70
C LEU A 389 -31.86 19.70 -3.32
N ASP A 390 -32.94 18.96 -3.02
CA ASP A 390 -33.17 17.57 -3.37
C ASP A 390 -31.91 16.71 -3.25
N GLY A 391 -31.34 16.71 -2.05
CA GLY A 391 -30.03 16.12 -1.85
C GLY A 391 -29.67 15.86 -0.40
N ALA A 392 -28.77 14.90 -0.24
CA ALA A 392 -28.22 14.51 1.05
C ALA A 392 -26.88 15.19 1.29
N PHE A 393 -26.68 15.71 2.49
CA PHE A 393 -25.51 16.47 2.91
C PHE A 393 -24.93 15.87 4.19
N CYS A 394 -23.61 16.01 4.37
CA CYS A 394 -22.98 15.66 5.64
C CYS A 394 -23.14 16.84 6.62
N THR A 395 -23.73 16.57 7.78
CA THR A 395 -23.82 17.46 8.96
C THR A 395 -22.55 18.26 9.20
N PHE A 396 -21.43 17.55 9.38
CA PHE A 396 -20.14 18.15 9.65
C PHE A 396 -19.66 18.98 8.48
N TYR A 397 -19.90 18.53 7.25
CA TYR A 397 -19.50 19.29 6.07
C TYR A 397 -20.31 20.58 5.93
N VAL A 398 -21.59 20.56 6.28
CA VAL A 398 -22.49 21.74 6.27
C VAL A 398 -22.11 22.72 7.39
N ALA A 399 -21.84 22.22 8.59
CA ALA A 399 -21.44 23.01 9.75
C ALA A 399 -20.02 23.60 9.61
N PHE A 400 -19.11 22.90 8.92
CA PHE A 400 -17.69 23.21 8.86
C PHE A 400 -17.17 23.48 7.44
N ALA A 401 -18.03 23.66 6.42
CA ALA A 401 -17.57 23.84 5.04
C ALA A 401 -16.63 25.04 4.88
N LYS A 402 -15.65 24.87 3.99
CA LYS A 402 -14.77 25.95 3.52
C LYS A 402 -15.36 26.66 2.30
N SER A 403 -14.99 27.92 2.10
CA SER A 403 -15.29 28.57 0.83
C SER A 403 -14.56 27.84 -0.29
N GLY A 404 -15.29 27.29 -1.26
CA GLY A 404 -14.72 26.71 -2.48
C GLY A 404 -13.79 25.51 -2.24
N ALA A 405 -14.34 24.30 -2.21
CA ALA A 405 -13.53 23.08 -2.22
C ALA A 405 -13.32 22.56 -3.66
N SER A 406 -12.62 23.32 -4.50
CA SER A 406 -11.78 22.82 -5.61
C SER A 406 -11.13 23.98 -6.37
N ILE A 407 -9.98 23.70 -6.99
CA ILE A 407 -9.52 24.41 -8.19
C ILE A 407 -10.74 24.51 -9.12
N ASN A 408 -11.23 25.73 -9.39
CA ASN A 408 -12.41 26.10 -10.22
C ASN A 408 -13.71 26.54 -9.50
N SER A 409 -13.68 26.93 -8.22
CA SER A 409 -14.79 27.70 -7.62
C SER A 409 -16.15 26.98 -7.61
N GLN A 410 -16.16 25.64 -7.56
CA GLN A 410 -17.41 24.90 -7.47
C GLN A 410 -18.00 24.97 -6.06
N THR A 411 -19.29 25.34 -5.97
CA THR A 411 -20.06 25.30 -4.72
C THR A 411 -20.08 23.88 -4.16
N PRO A 412 -19.90 23.70 -2.84
CA PRO A 412 -19.98 22.38 -2.23
C PRO A 412 -21.34 21.73 -2.55
N GLY A 413 -21.29 20.60 -3.26
CA GLY A 413 -22.47 19.88 -3.75
C GLY A 413 -23.01 18.86 -2.74
N ALA A 414 -24.26 18.45 -2.91
CA ALA A 414 -24.83 17.35 -2.14
C ALA A 414 -23.99 16.07 -2.31
N LEU A 415 -23.80 15.31 -1.24
CA LEU A 415 -23.13 14.00 -1.27
C LEU A 415 -23.86 13.00 -2.15
N VAL A 416 -25.19 13.15 -2.18
CA VAL A 416 -26.08 12.49 -3.14
C VAL A 416 -27.01 13.57 -3.66
N LYS A 417 -26.81 13.98 -4.92
CA LYS A 417 -27.90 14.53 -5.73
C LYS A 417 -28.56 13.32 -6.36
N VAL A 418 -29.83 13.11 -6.05
CA VAL A 418 -30.62 12.07 -6.69
C VAL A 418 -31.10 12.64 -8.01
#